data_AF-A0A368TNE9-F1
#
_entry.id   AF-A0A368TNE9-F1
#
_cell.length_a   1.000
_cell.length_b   1.000
_cell.length_c   1.000
_cell.angle_alpha   90.00
_cell.angle_beta   90.00
_cell.angle_gamma   90.00
#
_symmetry.space_group_name_H-M   'P 1'
#
loop_
_entity.id
_entity.type
_entity.pdbx_description
1 polymer ?
#
loop_
_entity_poly.entity_id
_entity_poly.type
_entity_poly.pdbx_seq_one_letter_code
_entity_poly.pdbx_strand_id
1 'polypeptide(L)' 'MKSRAAIAKAAGKPLELVEIDVEGPKAGEVLVRIAATSVC' A
#
# COMPACT_ATOMS: atom_id res chain seq x y z
N MET A 1 4.00 8.04 -7.16
CA MET A 1 4.62 8.54 -5.91
C MET A 1 5.26 7.38 -5.19
N LYS A 2 6.48 7.55 -4.65
CA LYS A 2 7.12 6.53 -3.82
C LYS A 2 6.45 6.46 -2.45
N SER A 3 6.09 5.27 -2.01
CA SER A 3 5.47 5.02 -0.70
C SER A 3 5.96 3.72 -0.09
N ARG A 4 6.03 3.67 1.23
CA ARG A 4 6.35 2.43 1.98
C ARG A 4 5.08 1.63 2.21
N ALA A 5 5.09 0.35 1.88
CA ALA A 5 3.94 -0.54 2.02
C ALA A 5 4.35 -1.90 2.60
N ALA A 6 3.42 -2.58 3.27
CA ALA A 6 3.55 -3.96 3.69
C ALA A 6 2.93 -4.88 2.62
N ILE A 7 3.75 -5.70 1.95
CA ILE A 7 3.33 -6.52 0.80
C ILE A 7 3.34 -8.00 1.18
N ALA A 8 2.26 -8.71 0.83
CA ALA A 8 2.19 -10.17 0.92
C ALA A 8 2.67 -10.79 -0.39
N LYS A 9 3.86 -11.40 -0.39
CA LYS A 9 4.41 -12.07 -1.59
C LYS A 9 3.89 -13.49 -1.80
N ALA A 10 3.50 -14.18 -0.72
CA ALA A 10 2.92 -15.52 -0.76
C ALA A 10 2.07 -15.78 0.48
N ALA A 11 1.11 -16.70 0.38
CA ALA A 11 0.32 -17.14 1.52
C ALA A 11 1.20 -17.80 2.59
N GLY A 12 0.88 -17.56 3.86
CA GLY A 12 1.61 -18.13 5.00
C GLY A 12 2.99 -17.52 5.27
N LYS A 13 3.39 -16.47 4.53
CA LYS A 13 4.64 -15.74 4.79
C LYS A 13 4.37 -14.40 5.50
N PRO A 14 5.32 -13.90 6.30
CA PRO A 14 5.25 -12.55 6.85
C PRO A 14 5.13 -11.49 5.74
N LEU A 15 4.51 -10.36 6.09
CA LEU A 15 4.49 -9.19 5.21
C LEU A 15 5.88 -8.55 5.14
N GLU A 16 6.26 -8.11 3.95
CA GLU A 16 7.54 -7.43 3.72
C GLU A 16 7.32 -5.92 3.57
N LEU A 17 8.13 -5.13 4.27
CA LEU A 17 8.12 -3.67 4.12
C LEU A 17 9.00 -3.27 2.94
N VAL A 18 8.38 -2.78 1.88
CA VAL A 18 9.05 -2.40 0.64
C VAL A 18 8.60 -1.02 0.17
N GLU A 19 9.41 -0.41 -0.71
CA GLU A 19 9.05 0.82 -1.39
C GLU A 19 8.35 0.50 -2.70
N ILE A 20 7.22 1.15 -2.95
CA ILE A 20 6.40 0.97 -4.15
C ILE A 20 6.14 2.32 -4.83
N ASP A 21 5.87 2.28 -6.14
CA ASP A 21 5.33 3.41 -6.87
C ASP A 21 3.80 3.32 -6.93
N VAL A 22 3.13 4.29 -6.33
CA VAL A 22 1.67 4.45 -6.40
C VAL A 22 1.34 5.38 -7.57
N GLU A 23 0.54 4.90 -8.51
CA GLU A 23 0.05 5.70 -9.64
C GLU A 23 -0.94 6.78 -9.15
N GLY A 24 -1.05 7.88 -9.91
CA GLY A 24 -2.08 8.89 -9.64
C GLY A 24 -3.50 8.35 -9.87
N PRO A 25 -4.52 8.94 -9.22
CA PRO A 25 -5.90 8.49 -9.38
C PRO A 25 -6.40 8.80 -10.80
N LYS A 26 -7.22 7.90 -11.35
CA LYS A 26 -7.94 8.10 -12.62
C LYS A 26 -9.24 8.86 -12.39
N ALA A 27 -9.99 9.13 -13.47
CA ALA A 27 -11.28 9.80 -13.38
C ALA A 27 -12.25 9.03 -12.48
N GLY A 28 -12.73 9.68 -11.43
CA GLY A 28 -13.63 9.09 -10.43
C GLY A 28 -12.94 8.35 -9.28
N GLU A 29 -11.60 8.26 -9.27
CA GLU A 29 -10.84 7.66 -8.17
C GLU A 29 -10.29 8.72 -7.20
N VAL A 30 -9.96 8.29 -5.98
CA VAL A 30 -9.34 9.16 -4.97
C VAL A 30 -8.08 8.48 -4.44
N LEU A 31 -6.98 9.24 -4.43
CA LEU A 31 -5.73 8.82 -3.81
C LEU A 31 -5.69 9.30 -2.36
N VAL A 32 -5.61 8.39 -1.41
CA VAL A 32 -5.64 8.69 0.03
C VAL A 32 -4.26 8.47 0.64
N ARG A 33 -3.81 9.43 1.47
CA ARG A 33 -2.67 9.24 2.36
C ARG A 33 -3.14 8.60 3.66
N ILE A 34 -2.71 7.38 3.93
CA ILE A 34 -3.06 6.67 5.18
C ILE A 34 -2.27 7.29 6.35
N ALA A 35 -2.97 7.86 7.32
CA ALA A 35 -2.38 8.43 8.54
C ALA A 35 -2.26 7.40 9.67
N ALA A 36 -3.24 6.49 9.78
CA ALA A 36 -3.28 5.40 10.75
C ALA A 36 -4.07 4.21 10.17
N THR A 37 -3.72 3.00 10.59
CA THR A 37 -4.43 1.75 10.22
C THR A 37 -4.23 0.70 11.32
N SER A 38 -5.13 -0.27 11.40
CA SER A 38 -5.04 -1.45 12.28
C SER A 38 -5.20 -2.73 11.47
N VAL A 39 -4.88 -3.87 12.09
CA VAL A 39 -5.29 -5.18 11.58
C VAL A 39 -6.75 -5.41 12.00
N CYS A 40 -7.55 -6.01 11.11
CA CYS A 40 -8.93 -6.43 11.41
C CYS A 40 -8.91 -7.55 12.45
#